data_AF-A0A452XU99-F1
#
_entry.id   AF-A0A452XU99-F1
#
_cell.length_a   1.000
_cell.length_b   1.000
_cell.length_c   1.000
_cell.angle_alpha   90.00
_cell.angle_beta   90.00
_cell.angle_gamma   90.00
#
_symmetry.space_group_name_H-M   'P 1'
#
loop_
_entity.id
_entity.type
_entity.pdbx_description
1 polymer ?
#
loop_
_entity_poly.entity_id
_entity_poly.type
_entity_poly.pdbx_seq_one_letter_code
_entity_poly.pdbx_strand_id
1 'polypeptide(L)'
;MQHKNEQVNMELWREAQLYGDIQFMPFVDYYTLITLKTVAICMFGTKIMPAKYIMKTDDDAFVRIDEVISSLKKANPHGLLYGLMSFQSSPHRDKDSKWFISPKEWPVETYPPWAHGPGYVISRDVAKFVVQGHQERTLQLFRLEDVAMGIWIQQYKDSGQQVNYA
;
A
#
# COMPACT_ATOMS: atom_id res chain seq x y z
N MET A 1 -11.21 10.14 -9.66
CA MET A 1 -11.26 8.90 -10.47
C MET A 1 -12.12 9.22 -11.67
N GLN A 2 -11.69 8.87 -12.87
CA GLN A 2 -12.50 9.04 -14.07
C GLN A 2 -12.45 7.72 -14.83
N HIS A 3 -13.52 6.94 -14.72
CA HIS A 3 -13.73 5.75 -15.51
C HIS A 3 -14.02 6.16 -16.96
N LYS A 4 -13.67 5.32 -17.94
CA LYS A 4 -13.90 5.62 -19.37
C LYS A 4 -15.39 5.71 -19.73
N ASN A 5 -16.25 5.07 -18.94
CA ASN A 5 -17.70 5.13 -19.08
C ASN A 5 -18.28 6.27 -18.21
N GLU A 6 -18.93 7.23 -18.84
CA GLU A 6 -19.54 8.39 -18.19
C GLU A 6 -20.67 8.02 -17.22
N GLN A 7 -21.43 6.96 -17.50
CA GLN A 7 -22.48 6.50 -16.60
C GLN A 7 -21.91 6.02 -15.27
N VAL A 8 -20.82 5.25 -15.31
CA VAL A 8 -20.10 4.79 -14.12
C VAL A 8 -19.61 5.99 -13.30
N ASN A 9 -19.10 7.04 -13.96
CA ASN A 9 -18.69 8.26 -13.24
C ASN A 9 -19.87 8.93 -12.54
N MET A 10 -21.04 9.02 -13.17
CA MET A 10 -22.23 9.61 -12.55
C MET A 10 -22.72 8.79 -11.35
N GLU A 11 -22.70 7.46 -11.46
CA GLU A 11 -23.10 6.57 -10.36
C GLU A 11 -22.14 6.69 -9.17
N LEU A 12 -20.82 6.69 -9.41
CA LEU A 12 -19.81 6.92 -8.37
C LEU A 12 -19.97 8.28 -7.69
N TRP A 13 -20.31 9.33 -8.44
CA TRP A 13 -20.56 10.65 -7.86
C TRP A 13 -21.78 10.66 -6.94
N ARG A 14 -22.85 9.95 -7.32
CA ARG A 14 -24.06 9.82 -6.47
C ARG A 14 -23.77 9.02 -5.20
N GLU A 15 -23.04 7.92 -5.32
CA GLU A 15 -22.61 7.10 -4.20
C GLU A 15 -21.74 7.91 -3.23
N ALA A 16 -20.75 8.65 -3.75
CA ALA A 16 -19.87 9.49 -2.94
C ALA A 16 -20.64 10.58 -2.17
N GLN A 17 -21.67 11.18 -2.79
CA GLN A 17 -22.55 12.14 -2.12
C GLN A 17 -23.43 11.50 -1.04
N LEU A 18 -23.84 10.25 -1.24
CA LEU A 18 -24.74 9.55 -0.32
C LEU A 18 -24.01 9.05 0.93
N TYR A 19 -22.83 8.46 0.77
CA TYR A 19 -22.12 7.79 1.87
C TYR A 19 -20.94 8.59 2.43
N GLY A 20 -20.33 9.48 1.63
CA GLY A 20 -19.23 10.34 2.09
C GLY A 20 -17.93 9.60 2.40
N ASP A 21 -17.76 8.37 1.92
CA ASP A 21 -16.63 7.47 2.16
C ASP A 21 -15.73 7.25 0.93
N ILE A 22 -16.02 7.92 -0.19
CA ILE A 22 -15.24 7.83 -1.42
C ILE A 22 -14.27 9.01 -1.56
N GLN A 23 -12.98 8.69 -1.69
CA GLN A 23 -11.94 9.65 -2.06
C GLN A 23 -11.56 9.51 -3.54
N PHE A 24 -11.82 10.56 -4.31
CA PHE A 24 -11.39 10.62 -5.71
C PHE A 24 -9.94 11.10 -5.84
N MET A 25 -9.15 10.38 -6.66
CA MET A 25 -7.81 10.80 -7.08
C MET A 25 -7.81 11.47 -8.47
N PRO A 26 -6.93 12.45 -8.74
CA PRO A 26 -6.90 13.22 -9.99
C PRO A 26 -6.10 12.51 -11.10
N PHE A 27 -6.29 11.19 -11.25
CA PHE A 27 -5.70 10.42 -12.35
C PHE A 27 -6.64 9.31 -12.81
N VAL A 28 -6.43 8.84 -14.05
CA VAL A 28 -7.15 7.68 -14.62
C VAL A 28 -6.59 6.42 -14.00
N ASP A 29 -7.48 5.55 -13.55
CA ASP A 29 -7.10 4.34 -12.83
C ASP A 29 -6.46 3.32 -13.77
N TYR A 30 -5.16 3.13 -13.62
CA TYR A 30 -4.39 2.08 -14.29
C TYR A 30 -3.69 1.26 -13.21
N TYR A 31 -3.58 -0.05 -13.44
CA TYR A 31 -2.91 -0.96 -12.50
C TYR A 31 -1.49 -0.50 -12.14
N THR A 32 -0.76 0.07 -13.10
CA THR A 32 0.60 0.59 -12.88
C THR A 32 0.67 1.80 -11.94
N LEU A 33 -0.46 2.44 -11.65
CA LEU A 33 -0.57 3.61 -10.76
C LEU A 33 -1.11 3.24 -9.38
N ILE A 34 -1.38 1.96 -9.10
CA ILE A 34 -1.94 1.51 -7.82
C ILE A 34 -1.07 1.91 -6.63
N THR A 35 0.26 1.94 -6.80
CA THR A 35 1.21 2.44 -5.80
C THR A 35 0.96 3.88 -5.37
N LEU A 36 0.48 4.75 -6.28
CA LEU A 36 0.12 6.13 -5.93
C LEU A 36 -1.16 6.20 -5.09
N LYS A 37 -2.08 5.22 -5.24
CA LYS A 37 -3.23 5.09 -4.34
C LYS A 37 -2.77 4.73 -2.93
N THR A 38 -1.76 3.87 -2.77
CA THR A 38 -1.21 3.55 -1.44
C THR A 38 -0.55 4.75 -0.77
N VAL A 39 0.17 5.57 -1.53
CA VAL A 39 0.65 6.87 -1.03
C VAL A 39 -0.51 7.73 -0.55
N ALA A 40 -1.61 7.79 -1.31
CA ALA A 40 -2.81 8.55 -0.93
C ALA A 40 -3.49 7.99 0.33
N ILE A 41 -3.56 6.66 0.49
CA ILE A 41 -4.04 6.00 1.71
C ILE A 41 -3.18 6.41 2.91
N CYS A 42 -1.85 6.43 2.76
CA CYS A 42 -0.95 6.90 3.81
C CYS A 42 -1.16 8.39 4.12
N MET A 43 -1.35 9.24 3.11
CA MET A 43 -1.66 10.66 3.30
C MET A 43 -2.98 10.85 4.06
N PHE A 44 -4.03 10.12 3.68
CA PHE A 44 -5.33 10.19 4.32
C PHE A 44 -5.25 9.77 5.79
N GLY A 45 -4.66 8.60 6.06
CA GLY A 45 -4.50 8.04 7.42
C GLY A 45 -3.46 8.75 8.30
N THR A 46 -2.75 9.76 7.78
CA THR A 46 -1.79 10.56 8.57
C THR A 46 -2.19 12.02 8.73
N LYS A 47 -2.67 12.66 7.66
CA LYS A 47 -2.96 14.10 7.59
C LYS A 47 -4.44 14.44 7.76
N ILE A 48 -5.35 13.60 7.27
CA ILE A 48 -6.80 13.86 7.33
C ILE A 48 -7.41 13.16 8.54
N MET A 49 -7.18 11.85 8.65
CA MET A 49 -7.63 11.00 9.74
C MET A 49 -6.40 10.46 10.45
N PRO A 50 -5.97 10.99 11.61
CA PRO A 50 -4.71 10.60 12.26
C PRO A 50 -4.81 9.20 12.92
N ALA A 51 -4.98 8.17 12.11
CA ALA A 51 -5.20 6.79 12.52
C ALA A 51 -3.93 6.18 13.13
N LYS A 52 -4.10 5.34 14.16
CA LYS A 52 -2.98 4.61 14.80
C LYS A 52 -2.41 3.52 13.88
N TYR A 53 -3.31 2.84 13.16
CA TYR A 53 -3.01 1.80 12.19
C TYR A 53 -3.79 2.10 10.91
N ILE A 54 -3.24 1.72 9.77
CA ILE A 54 -3.88 1.88 8.46
C ILE A 54 -3.89 0.51 7.80
N MET A 55 -5.07 -0.01 7.50
CA MET A 55 -5.24 -1.25 6.73
C MET A 55 -5.49 -0.90 5.27
N LYS A 56 -4.77 -1.57 4.38
CA LYS A 56 -5.10 -1.66 2.95
C LYS A 56 -5.61 -3.06 2.68
N THR A 57 -6.65 -3.18 1.86
CA THR A 57 -7.20 -4.45 1.39
C THR A 57 -7.81 -4.24 0.01
N ASP A 58 -7.96 -5.33 -0.74
CA ASP A 58 -8.64 -5.32 -2.04
C ASP A 58 -10.16 -5.44 -1.86
N ASP A 59 -10.93 -5.00 -2.85
CA ASP A 59 -12.40 -5.05 -2.83
C ASP A 59 -12.97 -6.47 -3.03
N ASP A 60 -12.12 -7.42 -3.43
CA ASP A 60 -12.41 -8.85 -3.55
C ASP A 60 -11.91 -9.68 -2.35
N ALA A 61 -11.47 -9.03 -1.26
CA ALA A 61 -11.01 -9.66 -0.04
C ALA A 61 -12.06 -9.63 1.09
N PHE A 62 -12.04 -10.64 1.97
CA PHE A 62 -12.85 -10.67 3.19
C PHE A 62 -11.98 -10.37 4.42
N VAL A 63 -12.41 -9.41 5.25
CA VAL A 63 -11.68 -9.00 6.46
C VAL A 63 -12.42 -9.44 7.72
N ARG A 64 -11.77 -10.27 8.53
CA ARG A 64 -12.18 -10.56 9.92
C ARG A 64 -11.72 -9.44 10.85
N ILE A 65 -12.49 -8.35 10.88
CA ILE A 65 -12.15 -7.11 11.61
C ILE A 65 -11.89 -7.37 13.11
N ASP A 66 -12.66 -8.27 13.73
CA ASP A 66 -12.51 -8.70 15.11
C ASP A 66 -11.11 -9.27 15.42
N GLU A 67 -10.60 -10.14 14.55
CA GLU A 67 -9.26 -10.73 14.69
C GLU A 67 -8.16 -9.72 14.43
N VAL A 68 -8.32 -8.88 13.40
CA VAL A 68 -7.35 -7.83 13.10
C VAL A 68 -7.21 -6.90 14.32
N ILE A 69 -8.33 -6.45 14.90
CA ILE A 69 -8.31 -5.61 16.10
C ILE A 69 -7.68 -6.34 17.30
N SER A 70 -8.05 -7.61 17.52
CA SER A 70 -7.50 -8.43 18.61
C SER A 70 -5.98 -8.60 18.50
N SER A 71 -5.47 -8.79 17.28
CA SER A 71 -4.05 -8.92 16.98
C SER A 71 -3.31 -7.59 17.15
N LEU A 72 -3.85 -6.50 16.59
CA LEU A 72 -3.25 -5.17 16.67
C LEU A 72 -3.17 -4.63 18.11
N LYS A 73 -4.09 -5.02 19.00
CA LYS A 73 -4.01 -4.69 20.44
C LYS A 73 -2.75 -5.26 21.12
N LYS A 74 -2.19 -6.34 20.59
CA LYS A 74 -0.99 -7.01 21.12
C LYS A 74 0.29 -6.61 20.36
N ALA A 75 0.15 -6.01 19.19
CA ALA A 75 1.26 -5.62 18.32
C ALA A 75 1.95 -4.33 18.77
N ASN A 76 3.23 -4.19 18.43
CA ASN A 76 3.95 -2.93 18.58
C ASN A 76 3.31 -1.86 17.68
N PRO A 77 2.90 -0.69 18.20
CA PRO A 77 2.31 0.37 17.38
C PRO A 77 3.31 1.15 16.52
N HIS A 78 4.59 0.78 16.54
CA HIS A 78 5.68 1.46 15.83
C HIS A 78 6.39 0.51 14.86
N GLY A 79 6.75 1.04 13.68
CA GLY A 79 7.45 0.30 12.64
C GLY A 79 6.75 -0.99 12.20
N LEU A 80 5.43 -1.09 12.34
CA LEU A 80 4.66 -2.30 12.08
C LEU A 80 4.38 -2.46 10.58
N LEU A 81 4.68 -3.63 10.05
CA LEU A 81 4.07 -4.19 8.86
C LEU A 81 3.42 -5.53 9.25
N TYR A 82 2.09 -5.56 9.28
CA TYR A 82 1.30 -6.73 9.66
C TYR A 82 0.60 -7.32 8.45
N GLY A 83 0.69 -8.64 8.27
CA GLY A 83 0.04 -9.35 7.18
C GLY A 83 0.72 -10.68 6.87
N LEU A 84 0.32 -11.30 5.76
CA LEU A 84 1.02 -12.50 5.28
C LEU A 84 2.36 -12.06 4.68
N MET A 85 3.47 -12.39 5.32
CA MET A 85 4.81 -11.91 4.95
C MET A 85 5.53 -12.83 3.96
N SER A 86 6.24 -12.21 3.01
CA SER A 86 7.17 -12.87 2.09
C SER A 86 8.58 -12.34 2.29
N PHE A 87 9.52 -13.20 2.74
CA PHE A 87 10.89 -12.81 3.09
C PHE A 87 11.96 -13.17 2.04
N GLN A 88 11.62 -14.03 1.08
CA GLN A 88 12.57 -14.60 0.11
C GLN A 88 11.95 -14.70 -1.28
N SER A 89 11.25 -13.65 -1.68
CA SER A 89 10.64 -13.57 -3.00
C SER A 89 11.57 -12.93 -4.01
N SER A 90 11.36 -13.30 -5.27
CA SER A 90 12.12 -12.81 -6.42
C SER A 90 11.18 -12.28 -7.50
N PRO A 91 11.64 -11.32 -8.32
CA PRO A 91 10.86 -10.83 -9.44
C PRO A 91 10.54 -11.96 -10.44
N HIS A 92 9.29 -12.00 -10.94
CA HIS A 92 8.96 -12.90 -12.04
C HIS A 92 9.69 -12.45 -13.30
N ARG A 93 10.53 -13.31 -13.88
CA ARG A 93 11.33 -13.01 -15.08
C ARG A 93 10.72 -13.57 -16.38
N ASP A 94 9.63 -14.32 -16.27
CA ASP A 94 8.85 -14.77 -17.41
C ASP A 94 8.04 -13.61 -18.00
N LYS A 95 8.26 -13.31 -19.28
CA LYS A 95 7.61 -12.21 -20.00
C LYS A 95 6.10 -12.40 -20.17
N ASP A 96 5.62 -13.63 -20.08
CA ASP A 96 4.20 -13.94 -20.21
C ASP A 96 3.45 -13.84 -18.87
N SER A 97 4.17 -13.64 -17.76
CA SER A 97 3.58 -13.40 -16.45
C SER A 97 3.01 -11.99 -16.34
N LYS A 98 1.79 -11.85 -15.81
CA LYS A 98 1.22 -10.54 -15.40
C LYS A 98 2.11 -9.80 -14.38
N TRP A 99 2.94 -10.55 -13.66
CA TRP A 99 3.88 -10.05 -12.66
C TRP A 99 5.30 -9.90 -13.20
N PHE A 100 5.51 -9.96 -14.51
CA PHE A 100 6.83 -9.81 -15.13
C PHE A 100 7.53 -8.52 -14.70
N ILE A 101 8.79 -8.62 -14.27
CA ILE A 101 9.64 -7.49 -13.95
C ILE A 101 10.97 -7.67 -14.68
N SER A 102 11.28 -6.69 -15.54
CA SER A 102 12.50 -6.74 -16.33
C SER A 102 13.75 -6.58 -15.45
N PRO A 103 14.91 -7.15 -15.84
CA PRO A 103 16.18 -6.87 -15.17
C PRO A 103 16.56 -5.39 -15.16
N LYS A 104 16.07 -4.60 -16.13
CA LYS A 104 16.26 -3.15 -16.16
C LYS A 104 15.48 -2.44 -15.06
N GLU A 105 14.27 -2.90 -14.77
CA GLU A 105 13.39 -2.33 -13.74
C GLU A 105 13.82 -2.74 -12.33
N TRP A 106 14.27 -3.99 -12.16
CA TRP A 106 14.81 -4.48 -10.90
C TRP A 106 15.99 -5.41 -11.17
N PRO A 107 17.24 -4.93 -11.02
CA PRO A 107 18.44 -5.67 -11.41
C PRO A 107 18.88 -6.72 -10.39
N VAL A 108 18.45 -6.60 -9.12
CA VAL A 108 18.81 -7.56 -8.06
C VAL A 108 17.87 -8.78 -8.06
N GLU A 109 18.30 -9.86 -7.43
CA GLU A 109 17.60 -11.15 -7.50
C GLU A 109 16.40 -11.26 -6.56
N THR A 110 16.39 -10.50 -5.47
CA THR A 110 15.39 -10.61 -4.40
C THR A 110 14.71 -9.28 -4.13
N TYR A 111 13.49 -9.36 -3.60
CA TYR A 111 12.82 -8.22 -2.98
C TYR A 111 13.14 -8.15 -1.48
N PRO A 112 13.10 -6.95 -0.87
CA PRO A 112 13.01 -6.84 0.58
C PRO A 112 11.72 -7.50 1.10
N PRO A 113 11.59 -7.82 2.39
CA PRO A 113 10.37 -8.40 2.94
C PRO A 113 9.14 -7.52 2.68
N TRP A 114 8.05 -8.13 2.22
CA TRP A 114 6.78 -7.45 1.93
C TRP A 114 5.58 -8.30 2.36
N ALA A 115 4.41 -7.66 2.52
CA ALA A 115 3.17 -8.33 2.88
C ALA A 115 2.27 -8.51 1.66
N HIS A 116 1.63 -9.67 1.51
CA HIS A 116 0.83 -10.01 0.34
C HIS A 116 -0.35 -9.04 0.10
N GLY A 117 -0.58 -8.71 -1.18
CA GLY A 117 -1.55 -7.71 -1.65
C GLY A 117 -3.01 -7.79 -1.14
N PRO A 118 -3.62 -8.98 -0.89
CA PRO A 118 -5.01 -9.05 -0.44
C PRO A 118 -5.31 -8.24 0.83
N GLY A 119 -4.32 -8.08 1.69
CA GLY A 119 -4.42 -7.09 2.76
C GLY A 119 -3.22 -7.07 3.70
N TYR A 120 -2.89 -5.88 4.17
CA TYR A 120 -1.86 -5.64 5.17
C TYR A 120 -2.20 -4.41 6.02
N VAL A 121 -1.56 -4.29 7.18
CA VAL A 121 -1.69 -3.15 8.08
C VAL A 121 -0.32 -2.53 8.33
N ILE A 122 -0.25 -1.20 8.29
CA ILE A 122 0.94 -0.45 8.69
C ILE A 122 0.67 0.43 9.91
N SER A 123 1.71 0.68 10.71
CA SER A 123 1.66 1.70 11.75
C SER A 123 1.74 3.12 11.19
N ARG A 124 1.28 4.09 11.99
CA ARG A 124 1.23 5.50 11.59
C ARG A 124 2.61 6.11 11.27
N ASP A 125 3.66 5.68 11.96
CA ASP A 125 5.03 6.17 11.73
C ASP A 125 5.60 5.72 10.37
N VAL A 126 5.35 4.48 9.98
CA VAL A 126 5.62 3.99 8.61
C VAL A 126 4.85 4.82 7.60
N ALA A 127 3.56 5.04 7.81
CA ALA A 127 2.75 5.84 6.90
C ALA A 127 3.26 7.29 6.78
N LYS A 128 3.71 7.90 7.88
CA LYS A 128 4.33 9.23 7.85
C LYS A 128 5.63 9.23 7.06
N PHE A 129 6.46 8.21 7.23
CA PHE A 129 7.70 8.06 6.47
C PHE A 129 7.42 7.99 4.96
N VAL A 130 6.43 7.18 4.55
CA VAL A 130 5.99 7.09 3.14
C VAL A 130 5.55 8.46 2.62
N VAL A 131 4.73 9.19 3.38
CA VAL A 131 4.24 10.51 2.98
C VAL A 131 5.39 11.52 2.86
N GLN A 132 6.31 11.55 3.82
CA GLN A 132 7.47 12.43 3.80
C GLN A 132 8.37 12.11 2.60
N GLY A 133 8.73 10.85 2.41
CA GLY A 133 9.58 10.43 1.30
C GLY A 133 8.96 10.72 -0.06
N HIS A 134 7.63 10.62 -0.19
CA HIS A 134 6.93 11.01 -1.41
C HIS A 134 7.04 12.52 -1.67
N GLN A 135 6.81 13.35 -0.64
CA GLN A 135 6.91 14.81 -0.76
C GLN A 135 8.33 15.27 -1.10
N GLU A 136 9.34 14.60 -0.55
CA GLU A 136 10.76 14.88 -0.77
C GLU A 136 11.32 14.22 -2.05
N ARG A 137 10.52 13.39 -2.74
CA ARG A 137 10.92 12.61 -3.93
C ARG A 137 12.08 11.64 -3.67
N THR A 138 12.19 11.13 -2.44
CA THR A 138 13.19 10.13 -2.01
C THR A 138 12.61 8.71 -1.97
N LEU A 139 11.28 8.58 -1.98
CA LEU A 139 10.58 7.31 -1.98
C LEU A 139 10.77 6.56 -3.30
N GLN A 140 11.24 5.32 -3.25
CA GLN A 140 11.39 4.50 -4.44
C GLN A 140 10.03 3.93 -4.87
N LEU A 141 9.43 4.50 -5.90
CA LEU A 141 8.18 3.98 -6.46
C LEU A 141 8.43 2.68 -7.23
N PHE A 142 7.52 1.72 -7.07
CA PHE A 142 7.55 0.44 -7.76
C PHE A 142 6.14 0.05 -8.19
N ARG A 143 5.98 -0.63 -9.34
CA ARG A 143 4.65 -0.87 -9.94
C ARG A 143 3.80 -1.90 -9.21
N LEU A 144 4.43 -2.83 -8.50
CA LEU A 144 3.75 -3.78 -7.63
C LEU A 144 3.67 -3.15 -6.25
N GLU A 145 2.47 -2.79 -5.83
CA GLU A 145 2.23 -1.92 -4.69
C GLU A 145 2.56 -2.56 -3.34
N ASP A 146 2.28 -3.85 -3.20
CA ASP A 146 2.65 -4.68 -2.07
C ASP A 146 4.18 -4.78 -1.91
N VAL A 147 4.88 -5.01 -3.02
CA VAL A 147 6.35 -4.96 -3.06
C VAL A 147 6.87 -3.54 -2.79
N ALA A 148 6.20 -2.50 -3.30
CA ALA A 148 6.56 -1.11 -3.05
C ALA A 148 6.51 -0.79 -1.55
N MET A 149 5.47 -1.25 -0.84
CA MET A 149 5.39 -1.13 0.61
C MET A 149 6.58 -1.82 1.31
N GLY A 150 6.98 -3.01 0.86
CA GLY A 150 8.19 -3.68 1.37
C GLY A 150 9.48 -2.89 1.14
N ILE A 151 9.63 -2.28 -0.04
CA ILE A 151 10.75 -1.37 -0.34
C ILE A 151 10.75 -0.19 0.63
N TRP A 152 9.60 0.42 0.90
CA TRP A 152 9.51 1.57 1.81
C TRP A 152 9.76 1.19 3.26
N ILE A 153 9.34 0.00 3.68
CA ILE A 153 9.68 -0.58 4.98
C ILE A 153 11.20 -0.80 5.09
N GLN A 154 11.84 -1.26 4.03
CA GLN A 154 13.31 -1.39 4.00
C GLN A 154 13.98 -0.01 4.09
N GLN A 155 13.51 1.00 3.33
CA GLN A 155 14.02 2.37 3.43
C GLN A 155 13.81 2.96 4.85
N TYR A 156 12.68 2.67 5.49
CA TYR A 156 12.39 3.06 6.87
C TYR A 156 13.40 2.42 7.84
N LYS A 157 13.68 1.13 7.68
CA LYS A 157 14.70 0.41 8.46
C LYS A 157 16.10 0.99 8.25
N ASP A 158 16.46 1.29 7.00
CA ASP A 158 17.77 1.84 6.64
C ASP A 158 17.97 3.26 7.21
N SER A 159 16.89 3.97 7.53
CA SER A 159 16.91 5.25 8.28
C SER A 159 17.18 5.09 9.79
N GLY A 160 17.47 3.87 10.26
CA GLY A 160 17.79 3.56 11.65
C GLY A 160 16.58 3.20 12.52
N GLN A 161 15.39 3.07 11.92
CA GLN A 161 14.17 2.71 12.64
C GLN A 161 14.02 1.19 12.78
N GLN A 162 13.39 0.74 13.87
CA GLN A 162 13.07 -0.67 14.05
C GLN A 162 11.80 -1.03 13.27
N VAL A 163 11.80 -2.20 12.64
CA VAL A 163 10.63 -2.76 11.95
C VAL A 163 10.15 -4.01 12.67
N ASN A 164 8.84 -4.12 12.84
CA ASN A 164 8.13 -5.26 13.40
C ASN A 164 7.27 -5.88 12.30
N TYR A 165 7.61 -7.10 11.89
CA TYR A 165 6.79 -7.91 11.00
C TYR A 165 5.88 -8.80 11.86
N ALA A 166 4.58 -8.81 11.57
CA ALA A 166 3.59 -9.54 12.40
C ALA A 166 2.46 -10.17 11.58
#